data_AF-A0A9E2AX91-F1
#
_entry.id   AF-A0A9E2AX91-F1
#
_cell.length_a   1.000
_cell.length_b   1.000
_cell.length_c   1.000
_cell.angle_alpha   90.00
_cell.angle_beta   90.00
_cell.angle_gamma   90.00
#
_symmetry.space_group_name_H-M   'P 1'
#
loop_
_entity.id
_entity.type
_entity.pdbx_description
1 polymer ?
#
loop_
_entity_poly.entity_id
_entity_poly.type
_entity_poly.pdbx_seq_one_letter_code
_entity_poly.pdbx_strand_id
1 'polypeptide(L)' 'TNVVTILGLKNSIKADIHILDVYGNLMIKHQWAIKNNALNIPITRLRAGIYFVTIISAEQKVKTKFYKK' A
#
# COMPACT_ATOMS: atom_id res chain seq x y z
N THR A 1 11.72 -7.76 -4.85
CA THR A 1 11.75 -6.29 -5.11
C THR A 1 11.65 -5.52 -3.79
N ASN A 2 12.16 -4.28 -3.75
CA ASN A 2 12.27 -3.50 -2.51
C ASN A 2 11.13 -2.49 -2.31
N VAL A 3 10.42 -2.15 -3.38
CA VAL A 3 9.35 -1.15 -3.39
C VAL A 3 8.19 -1.70 -4.21
N VAL A 4 6.96 -1.43 -3.79
CA VAL A 4 5.77 -1.57 -4.61
C VAL A 4 5.24 -0.18 -4.97
N THR A 5 4.94 0.01 -6.26
CA THR A 5 4.37 1.25 -6.77
C THR A 5 2.90 1.02 -7.09
N ILE A 6 2.03 1.89 -6.56
CA ILE A 6 0.60 1.88 -6.83
C ILE A 6 0.28 3.17 -7.58
N LEU A 7 -0.23 3.03 -8.80
CA LEU A 7 -0.55 4.13 -9.72
C LEU A 7 -2.06 4.36 -9.78
N GLY A 8 -2.48 5.51 -10.33
CA GLY A 8 -3.89 5.83 -10.56
C GLY A 8 -4.67 6.21 -9.31
N LEU A 9 -3.97 6.61 -8.25
CA LEU A 9 -4.58 7.09 -7.01
C LEU A 9 -4.99 8.57 -7.16
N LYS A 10 -5.97 9.01 -6.38
CA LYS A 10 -6.25 10.44 -6.18
C LYS A 10 -5.24 11.03 -5.20
N ASN A 11 -4.75 12.23 -5.51
CA ASN A 11 -3.91 12.97 -4.57
C ASN A 11 -4.69 13.25 -3.29
N SER A 12 -3.98 13.21 -2.17
CA SER A 12 -4.56 13.40 -0.85
C SER A 12 -3.50 13.98 0.08
N ILE A 13 -3.91 14.89 0.96
CA ILE A 13 -3.03 15.39 2.02
C ILE A 13 -2.65 14.28 3.01
N LYS A 14 -3.47 13.24 3.12
CA LYS A 14 -3.33 12.21 4.15
C LYS A 14 -4.09 10.93 3.77
N ALA A 15 -3.39 9.81 3.75
CA ALA A 15 -3.94 8.49 3.52
C ALA A 15 -3.33 7.46 4.49
N ASP A 16 -4.18 6.61 5.06
CA ASP A 16 -3.79 5.43 5.82
C ASP A 16 -3.50 4.27 4.86
N ILE A 17 -2.32 3.69 5.00
CA ILE A 17 -1.81 2.64 4.13
C ILE A 17 -1.54 1.41 4.99
N HIS A 18 -2.25 0.33 4.72
CA HIS A 18 -2.11 -0.95 5.41
C HIS A 18 -1.70 -2.04 4.42
N ILE A 19 -0.67 -2.82 4.77
CA ILE A 19 -0.33 -4.05 4.06
C ILE A 19 -0.63 -5.22 4.98
N LEU A 20 -1.48 -6.12 4.50
CA LEU A 20 -1.89 -7.35 5.18
C LEU A 20 -1.32 -8.56 4.43
N ASP A 21 -0.94 -9.61 5.15
CA ASP A 21 -0.68 -10.91 4.54
C ASP A 21 -1.98 -11.64 4.15
N VAL A 22 -1.88 -12.83 3.58
CA VAL A 22 -3.05 -13.64 3.17
C VAL A 22 -3.93 -14.09 4.34
N TYR A 23 -3.40 -14.07 5.56
CA TYR A 23 -4.11 -14.45 6.79
C TYR A 23 -4.75 -13.23 7.47
N GLY A 24 -4.57 -12.02 6.93
CA GLY A 24 -5.11 -10.78 7.48
C GLY A 24 -4.23 -10.14 8.55
N ASN A 25 -2.99 -10.61 8.76
CA ASN A 25 -2.07 -10.00 9.71
C ASN A 25 -1.52 -8.69 9.16
N LEU A 26 -1.49 -7.65 9.98
CA LEU A 26 -0.91 -6.35 9.64
C LEU A 26 0.62 -6.41 9.62
N MET A 27 1.19 -6.30 8.42
CA MET A 27 2.63 -6.32 8.19
C MET A 27 3.24 -4.92 8.19
N ILE A 28 2.56 -3.96 7.54
CA ILE A 28 3.02 -2.59 7.41
C ILE A 28 1.83 -1.65 7.64
N LYS A 29 2.06 -0.59 8.41
CA LYS A 29 1.13 0.52 8.59
C LYS A 29 1.87 1.85 8.45
N HIS A 30 1.36 2.69 7.56
CA HIS A 30 1.87 4.04 7.33
C HIS A 30 0.73 5.02 7.15
N GLN A 31 1.05 6.30 7.32
CA GLN A 31 0.14 7.40 7.07
C GLN A 31 0.90 8.48 6.30
N TRP A 32 0.60 8.62 5.01
CA TRP A 32 1.34 9.48 4.09
C TRP A 32 0.39 10.30 3.21
N ALA A 33 0.89 11.40 2.66
CA ALA A 33 0.22 12.09 1.55
C ALA A 33 0.35 11.26 0.26
N ILE A 34 -0.67 11.36 -0.61
CA ILE A 34 -0.61 10.83 -1.98
C ILE A 34 -0.30 12.01 -2.91
N LYS A 35 0.80 11.91 -3.65
CA LYS A 35 1.25 12.93 -4.61
C LYS A 35 1.45 12.28 -5.97
N ASN A 36 1.30 13.06 -7.04
CA ASN A 36 1.48 12.60 -8.42
C ASN A 36 0.66 11.34 -8.75
N ASN A 37 -0.50 11.19 -8.12
CA ASN A 37 -1.45 10.11 -8.34
C ASN A 37 -0.86 8.71 -8.10
N ALA A 38 0.17 8.63 -7.25
CA ALA A 38 0.90 7.40 -7.00
C ALA A 38 1.43 7.29 -5.56
N LEU A 39 1.72 6.07 -5.14
CA LEU A 39 2.42 5.75 -3.90
C LEU A 39 3.54 4.74 -4.15
N ASN A 40 4.72 5.01 -3.58
CA ASN A 40 5.86 4.10 -3.55
C ASN A 40 6.03 3.61 -2.12
N ILE A 41 5.74 2.33 -1.87
CA ILE A 41 5.76 1.75 -0.53
C ILE A 41 6.96 0.80 -0.42
N PRO A 42 7.93 1.06 0.47
CA PRO A 42 9.01 0.13 0.73
C PRO A 42 8.47 -1.18 1.32
N ILE A 43 8.87 -2.30 0.73
CA ILE A 43 8.45 -3.65 1.11
C ILE A 43 9.63 -4.55 1.47
N THR A 44 10.84 -3.99 1.68
CA THR A 44 12.08 -4.74 1.94
C THR A 44 11.95 -5.78 3.05
N ARG A 45 11.21 -5.46 4.12
CA ARG A 45 11.01 -6.33 5.29
C ARG A 45 10.02 -7.48 5.09
N LEU A 46 9.23 -7.47 4.01
CA LEU A 46 8.28 -8.55 3.73
C LEU A 46 8.99 -9.80 3.19
N ARG A 47 8.48 -10.98 3.50
CA ARG A 47 8.95 -12.23 2.87
C ARG A 47 8.32 -12.40 1.49
N ALA A 48 8.79 -13.35 0.70
CA ALA A 48 8.11 -13.71 -0.54
C ALA A 48 6.68 -14.21 -0.23
N GLY A 49 5.70 -13.79 -1.03
CA GLY A 49 4.29 -14.10 -0.76
C GLY A 49 3.30 -13.12 -1.37
N ILE A 50 2.02 -13.39 -1.17
CA ILE A 50 0.92 -12.53 -1.59
C ILE A 50 0.53 -11.60 -0.45
N TYR A 51 0.32 -10.33 -0.76
CA TYR A 51 -0.07 -9.31 0.20
C TYR A 51 -1.21 -8.47 -0.35
N PHE A 52 -2.03 -7.94 0.54
CA PHE A 52 -3.09 -6.98 0.23
C PHE A 52 -2.71 -5.60 0.72
N VAL A 53 -2.77 -4.60 -0.15
CA VAL A 53 -2.61 -3.19 0.22
C VAL A 53 -3.98 -2.54 0.28
N THR A 54 -4.27 -1.88 1.39
CA THR A 54 -5.45 -1.03 1.56
C THR A 54 -5.00 0.41 1.75
N ILE A 55 -5.51 1.32 0.93
CA ILE A 55 -5.25 2.77 1.00
C ILE A 55 -6.58 3.46 1.29
N ILE A 56 -6.63 4.22 2.37
CA ILE A 56 -7.84 4.92 2.83
C ILE A 56 -7.49 6.41 2.95
N SER A 57 -8.21 7.25 2.24
CA SER A 57 -8.05 8.71 2.22
C SER A 57 -9.44 9.36 2.17
N ALA A 58 -9.52 10.68 2.28
CA ALA A 58 -10.79 11.40 2.11
C ALA A 58 -11.37 11.22 0.69
N GLU A 59 -10.52 11.05 -0.31
CA GLU A 59 -10.88 11.06 -1.73
C GLU A 59 -11.21 9.66 -2.28
N GLN A 60 -10.70 8.61 -1.63
CA GLN A 60 -10.82 7.24 -2.09
C GLN A 60 -10.51 6.18 -1.01
N LYS A 61 -11.08 4.99 -1.23
CA LYS A 61 -10.74 3.74 -0.54
C LYS A 61 -10.39 2.67 -1.59
N VAL A 62 -9.11 2.28 -1.64
CA VAL A 62 -8.58 1.34 -2.63
C VAL A 62 -8.06 0.10 -1.91
N LYS A 63 -8.38 -1.10 -2.43
CA LYS A 63 -7.81 -2.37 -1.99
C LYS A 63 -7.27 -3.11 -3.21
N THR A 64 -6.02 -3.52 -3.15
CA THR A 64 -5.36 -4.27 -4.24
C THR A 64 -4.45 -5.36 -3.66
N LYS A 65 -4.01 -6.30 -4.49
CA LYS A 65 -3.06 -7.35 -4.12
C LYS A 65 -1.79 -7.24 -4.94
N PHE A 66 -0.66 -7.64 -4.36
CA PHE A 66 0.59 -7.81 -5.09
C PHE A 66 1.30 -9.07 -4.62
N TYR A 67 2.14 -9.62 -5.49
CA TYR A 67 3.02 -10.75 -5.18
C TYR A 67 4.44 -10.23 -4.99
N LYS A 68 5.02 -10.48 -3.82
CA LYS A 68 6.44 -10.28 -3.57
C LYS A 68 7.19 -11.55 -4.00
N LYS A 69 8.02 -11.40 -5.02
CA LYS A 69 9.08 -12.34 -5.39
C LYS A 69 10.23 -12.26 -4.40
#